data_AF-P55928-F1
#
_entry.id   AF-P55928-F1
#
_cell.length_a   1.000
_cell.length_b   1.000
_cell.length_c   1.000
_cell.angle_alpha   90.00
_cell.angle_beta   90.00
_cell.angle_gamma   90.00
#
_symmetry.space_group_name_H-M   'P 1'
#
loop_
_entity.id
_entity.type
_entity.pdbx_description
1 polymer ?
#
loop_
_entity_poly.entity_id
_entity_poly.type
_entity_poly.pdbx_seq_one_letter_code
_entity_poly.pdbx_strand_id
1 'polypeptide(L)' 'TISCTNEKQCYPHCKKETGYPNAKCMNRKCKCFGR' A
#
# COMPACT_ATOMS: atom_id res chain seq x y z
N THR A 1 6.53 7.72 -3.02
CA THR A 1 6.34 6.26 -2.85
C THR A 1 6.67 5.89 -1.42
N ILE A 2 5.75 5.25 -0.70
CA ILE A 2 6.00 4.86 0.70
C ILE A 2 6.92 3.65 0.76
N SER A 3 7.97 3.76 1.58
CA SER A 3 8.87 2.66 1.88
C SER A 3 8.18 1.66 2.80
N CYS A 4 8.28 0.37 2.50
CA CYS A 4 7.66 -0.70 3.27
C CYS A 4 8.59 -1.89 3.44
N THR A 5 8.41 -2.61 4.54
CA THR A 5 8.95 -3.96 4.75
C THR A 5 7.87 -5.03 4.63
N ASN A 6 6.60 -4.67 4.85
CA ASN A 6 5.44 -5.53 4.63
C ASN A 6 4.29 -4.73 4.01
N GLU A 7 3.36 -5.42 3.36
CA GLU A 7 2.19 -4.79 2.72
C GLU A 7 1.23 -4.12 3.70
N LYS A 8 1.14 -4.58 4.95
CA LYS A 8 0.25 -4.00 5.97
C LYS A 8 0.61 -2.55 6.31
N GLN A 9 1.88 -2.19 6.23
CA GLN A 9 2.33 -0.78 6.37
C GLN A 9 1.75 0.13 5.29
N CYS A 10 1.45 -0.42 4.11
CA CYS A 10 0.87 0.31 2.99
C CYS A 10 -0.65 0.47 3.12
N TYR A 11 -1.33 -0.42 3.86
CA TYR A 11 -2.79 -0.42 3.98
C TYR A 11 -3.41 0.91 4.41
N PRO A 12 -2.95 1.61 5.46
CA PRO A 12 -3.52 2.89 5.85
C PRO A 12 -3.33 3.96 4.76
N HIS A 13 -2.19 3.93 4.05
CA HIS A 13 -1.93 4.84 2.94
C HIS A 13 -2.83 4.52 1.73
N CYS A 14 -2.89 3.27 1.32
CA CYS A 14 -3.69 2.84 0.18
C CYS A 14 -5.19 3.00 0.43
N LYS A 15 -5.65 2.74 1.66
CA LYS A 15 -7.04 3.02 2.05
C LYS A 15 -7.38 4.51 1.93
N LYS A 16 -6.42 5.39 2.23
CA LYS A 16 -6.60 6.84 2.10
C LYS A 16 -6.59 7.32 0.64
N GLU A 17 -5.79 6.71 -0.23
CA GLU A 17 -5.73 7.06 -1.66
C GLU A 17 -6.84 6.42 -2.50
N THR A 18 -7.10 5.12 -2.35
CA THR A 18 -7.99 4.34 -3.23
C THR A 18 -9.33 4.01 -2.58
N GLY A 19 -9.48 4.26 -1.28
CA GLY A 19 -10.63 3.81 -0.48
C GLY A 19 -10.51 2.36 0.01
N TYR A 20 -9.52 1.60 -0.47
CA TYR A 20 -9.35 0.18 -0.11
C TYR A 20 -7.97 -0.08 0.52
N PRO A 21 -7.89 -0.84 1.62
CA PRO A 21 -6.64 -1.25 2.24
C PRO A 21 -5.96 -2.38 1.44
N ASN A 22 -5.98 -2.30 0.11
CA ASN A 22 -5.40 -3.32 -0.75
C ASN A 22 -4.08 -2.79 -1.33
N ALA A 23 -2.99 -3.42 -0.93
CA ALA A 23 -1.65 -3.00 -1.26
C ALA A 23 -0.70 -4.20 -1.31
N LYS A 24 0.37 -4.09 -2.08
CA LYS A 24 1.55 -4.95 -1.98
C LYS A 24 2.79 -4.13 -1.70
N CYS A 25 3.69 -4.70 -0.91
CA CYS A 25 5.04 -4.18 -0.79
C CYS A 25 5.94 -4.86 -1.82
N MET A 26 6.33 -4.15 -2.88
CA MET A 26 7.23 -4.67 -3.92
C MET A 26 8.50 -3.82 -3.98
N ASN A 27 9.68 -4.44 -3.91
CA ASN A 27 10.97 -3.72 -3.88
C ASN A 27 11.02 -2.62 -2.82
N ARG A 28 10.54 -2.94 -1.61
CA ARG A 28 10.37 -2.01 -0.49
C ARG A 28 9.51 -0.78 -0.79
N LYS A 29 8.67 -0.83 -1.82
CA LYS A 29 7.78 0.25 -2.22
C LYS A 29 6.32 -0.22 -2.13
N CYS A 30 5.49 0.59 -1.48
CA CYS A 30 4.06 0.37 -1.45
C CYS A 30 3.46 0.55 -2.84
N LYS A 31 2.70 -0.45 -3.30
CA LYS A 31 1.89 -0.39 -4.50
C LYS A 31 0.44 -0.65 -4.11
N CYS A 32 -0.36 0.40 -4.18
CA CYS A 32 -1.78 0.35 -3.87
C CYS A 32 -2.57 -0.19 -5.06
N PHE A 33 -3.57 -1.02 -4.77
CA PHE A 33 -4.51 -1.50 -5.77
C PHE A 33 -5.90 -1.01 -5.37
N GLY A 34 -6.40 -0.02 -6.10
CA GLY A 34 -7.84 0.27 -6.12
C GLY A 34 -8.56 -0.84 -6.89
N ARG A 35 -9.86 -1.01 -6.61
CA ARG A 35 -10.70 -1.99 -7.29
C ARG A 35 -10.59 -1.89 -8.81
#